data_AF-A0A0D3BJU7-F1
#
_entry.id   AF-A0A0D3BJU7-F1
#
_cell.length_a   1.000
_cell.length_b   1.000
_cell.length_c   1.000
_cell.angle_alpha   90.00
_cell.angle_beta   90.00
_cell.angle_gamma   90.00
#
_symmetry.space_group_name_H-M   'P 1'
#
loop_
_entity.id
_entity.type
_entity.pdbx_description
1 polymer ?
#
loop_
_entity_poly.entity_id
_entity_poly.type
_entity_poly.pdbx_seq_one_letter_code
_entity_poly.pdbx_strand_id
1 'polypeptide(L)'
;MPRGTMLVMNVWAIHRDPELWEEPQRFKPERFDKEGEAQKVMPFGLGRRSCPGAGLAHRLMGLTLASLVQCFEWERVSIEQIDMREGKGVTMPKKEPLRAMCRARVLAGNTNVRKDFL
;
A
#
# COMPACT_ATOMS: atom_id res chain seq x y z
N MET A 1 3.04 -34.15 -0.74
CA MET A 1 2.47 -33.67 0.54
C MET A 1 1.33 -34.59 0.96
N PRO A 2 1.40 -35.23 2.13
CA PRO A 2 0.32 -36.05 2.66
C PRO A 2 -0.98 -35.25 2.86
N ARG A 3 -2.13 -35.94 2.80
CA ARG A 3 -3.43 -35.34 3.14
C ARG A 3 -3.38 -34.78 4.58
N GLY A 4 -3.90 -33.57 4.77
CA GLY A 4 -3.92 -32.92 6.09
C GLY A 4 -2.66 -32.10 6.41
N THR A 5 -1.67 -32.06 5.52
CA THR A 5 -0.51 -31.16 5.68
C THR A 5 -0.97 -29.71 5.64
N MET A 6 -0.67 -28.93 6.69
CA MET A 6 -0.88 -27.49 6.69
C MET A 6 0.25 -26.81 5.91
N LEU A 7 -0.11 -25.92 4.98
CA LEU A 7 0.84 -25.15 4.19
C LEU A 7 0.61 -23.67 4.46
N VAL A 8 1.70 -22.97 4.78
CA VAL A 8 1.71 -21.51 4.94
C VAL A 8 2.72 -20.97 3.95
N MET A 9 2.27 -20.10 3.04
CA MET A 9 3.14 -19.45 2.08
C MET A 9 3.74 -18.20 2.71
N ASN A 10 5.07 -18.13 2.79
CA ASN A 10 5.76 -16.93 3.26
C ASN A 10 5.89 -15.92 2.11
N VAL A 11 4.76 -15.32 1.73
CA VAL A 11 4.70 -14.33 0.64
C VAL A 11 5.59 -13.12 0.93
N TRP A 12 5.73 -12.75 2.21
CA TRP A 12 6.61 -11.67 2.65
C TRP A 12 8.07 -11.89 2.25
N ALA A 13 8.58 -13.11 2.44
CA ALA A 13 9.94 -13.47 2.06
C ALA A 13 10.11 -13.51 0.54
N ILE A 14 9.13 -14.07 -0.18
CA ILE A 14 9.15 -14.13 -1.66
C ILE A 14 9.19 -12.72 -2.28
N HIS A 15 8.44 -11.76 -1.72
CA HIS A 15 8.44 -10.37 -2.19
C HIS A 15 9.72 -9.59 -1.84
N ARG A 16 10.62 -10.18 -1.05
CA ARG A 16 11.89 -9.59 -0.61
C ARG A 16 13.11 -10.43 -0.97
N ASP A 17 12.92 -11.45 -1.79
CA ASP A 17 13.98 -12.34 -2.24
C ASP A 17 14.93 -11.59 -3.20
N PRO A 18 16.23 -11.44 -2.87
CA PRO A 18 17.19 -10.77 -3.74
C PRO A 18 17.48 -11.51 -5.04
N GLU A 19 17.14 -12.81 -5.16
CA GLU A 19 17.25 -13.55 -6.42
C GLU A 19 16.12 -13.22 -7.39
N LEU A 20 14.96 -12.76 -6.88
CA LEU A 20 13.78 -12.42 -7.67
C LEU A 20 13.61 -10.92 -7.91
N TRP A 21 14.08 -10.10 -6.96
CA TRP A 21 13.87 -8.66 -6.93
C TRP A 21 15.19 -7.89 -6.80
N GLU A 22 15.41 -6.95 -7.71
CA GLU A 22 16.49 -5.96 -7.59
C GLU A 22 16.17 -4.99 -6.44
N GLU A 23 17.11 -4.79 -5.50
CA GLU A 23 16.93 -3.91 -4.34
C GLU A 23 15.62 -4.20 -3.54
N PRO A 24 15.43 -5.42 -3.03
CA PRO A 24 14.13 -5.88 -2.48
C PRO A 24 13.63 -5.06 -1.29
N GLN A 25 14.54 -4.43 -0.54
CA GLN A 25 14.21 -3.64 0.65
C GLN A 25 13.90 -2.17 0.33
N ARG A 26 14.08 -1.72 -0.92
CA ARG A 26 13.82 -0.32 -1.30
C ARG A 26 12.42 -0.17 -1.91
N PHE A 27 11.69 0.85 -1.46
CA PHE A 27 10.45 1.26 -2.11
C PHE A 27 10.77 1.93 -3.45
N LYS A 28 10.57 1.20 -4.56
CA LYS A 28 10.92 1.59 -5.94
C LYS A 28 9.72 1.33 -6.85
N PRO A 29 8.70 2.21 -6.89
CA PRO A 29 7.50 2.02 -7.72
C PRO A 29 7.81 1.77 -9.20
N GLU A 30 8.86 2.42 -9.70
CA GLU A 30 9.30 2.39 -11.11
C GLU A 30 9.73 0.98 -11.55
N ARG A 31 9.98 0.05 -10.61
CA ARG A 31 10.30 -1.34 -10.97
C ARG A 31 9.17 -2.01 -11.75
N PHE A 32 7.93 -1.57 -11.54
CA PHE A 32 6.76 -2.16 -12.16
C PHE A 32 6.48 -1.63 -13.57
N ASP A 33 7.24 -0.63 -14.04
CA ASP A 33 7.18 -0.15 -15.42
C ASP A 33 7.80 -1.16 -16.39
N LYS A 34 8.64 -2.07 -15.87
CA LYS A 34 9.21 -3.16 -16.63
C LYS A 34 8.19 -4.29 -16.80
N GLU A 35 7.97 -4.67 -18.05
CA GLU A 35 7.09 -5.79 -18.41
C GLU A 35 7.50 -7.08 -17.66
N GLY A 36 6.53 -7.77 -17.09
CA GLY A 36 6.76 -9.01 -16.34
C GLY A 36 6.95 -8.84 -14.84
N GLU A 37 7.38 -7.67 -14.34
CA GLU A 37 7.63 -7.46 -12.90
C GLU A 37 6.34 -7.45 -12.08
N ALA A 38 5.25 -6.93 -12.64
CA ALA A 38 3.94 -6.93 -12.00
C ALA A 38 3.39 -8.35 -11.78
N GLN A 39 3.74 -9.32 -12.64
CA GLN A 39 3.29 -10.71 -12.53
C GLN A 39 4.01 -11.48 -11.41
N LYS A 40 5.15 -10.97 -10.91
CA LYS A 40 5.90 -11.59 -9.81
C LYS A 40 5.29 -11.31 -8.44
N VAL A 41 4.43 -10.29 -8.32
CA VAL A 41 3.79 -9.93 -7.05
C VAL A 41 2.51 -10.74 -6.85
N MET A 42 2.27 -11.18 -5.61
CA MET A 42 1.12 -12.02 -5.23
C MET A 42 0.35 -11.40 -4.05
N PRO A 43 -0.20 -10.18 -4.19
CA PRO A 43 -0.84 -9.47 -3.08
C PRO A 43 -2.17 -10.11 -2.66
N PHE A 44 -2.79 -10.89 -3.55
CA PHE A 44 -4.11 -11.49 -3.36
C PHE A 44 -4.09 -13.03 -3.51
N GLY A 45 -2.91 -13.64 -3.53
CA GLY A 45 -2.76 -15.08 -3.83
C GLY A 45 -3.10 -15.43 -5.27
N LEU A 46 -3.12 -16.73 -5.59
CA LEU A 46 -3.32 -17.27 -6.93
C LEU A 46 -4.23 -18.51 -6.93
N GLY A 47 -4.86 -18.79 -8.06
CA GLY A 47 -5.66 -20.01 -8.29
C GLY A 47 -7.00 -20.04 -7.55
N ARG A 48 -7.53 -21.24 -7.26
CA ARG A 48 -8.90 -21.45 -6.73
C ARG A 48 -9.17 -20.85 -5.35
N ARG A 49 -8.13 -20.43 -4.62
CA ARG A 49 -8.23 -19.87 -3.27
C ARG A 49 -7.61 -18.48 -3.19
N SER A 50 -7.47 -17.79 -4.33
CA SER A 50 -7.13 -16.38 -4.36
C SER A 50 -8.20 -15.55 -3.64
N CYS A 51 -7.81 -14.36 -3.20
CA CYS A 51 -8.70 -13.45 -2.50
C CYS A 51 -9.91 -13.11 -3.38
N PRO A 52 -11.15 -13.41 -2.94
CA PRO A 52 -12.34 -13.09 -3.72
C PRO A 52 -12.56 -11.58 -3.86
N GLY A 53 -11.94 -10.77 -3.00
CA GLY A 53 -11.99 -9.32 -3.02
C GLY A 53 -10.96 -8.64 -3.91
N ALA A 54 -10.08 -9.37 -4.61
CA ALA A 54 -8.96 -8.78 -5.36
C ALA A 54 -9.40 -7.70 -6.36
N GLY A 55 -10.45 -7.98 -7.15
CA GLY A 55 -10.97 -7.03 -8.13
C GLY A 55 -11.57 -5.77 -7.51
N LEU A 56 -12.25 -5.91 -6.36
CA LEU A 56 -12.77 -4.77 -5.61
C LEU A 56 -11.64 -3.94 -5.01
N ALA A 57 -10.66 -4.60 -4.39
CA ALA A 57 -9.52 -3.95 -3.76
C ALA A 57 -8.73 -3.11 -4.78
N HIS A 58 -8.46 -3.63 -5.98
CA HIS A 58 -7.79 -2.86 -7.03
C HIS A 58 -8.53 -1.58 -7.41
N ARG A 59 -9.87 -1.67 -7.57
CA ARG A 59 -10.71 -0.50 -7.93
C ARG A 59 -10.73 0.54 -6.81
N LEU A 60 -10.90 0.08 -5.57
CA LEU A 60 -10.93 0.97 -4.40
C LEU A 60 -9.59 1.63 -4.15
N MET A 61 -8.48 0.88 -4.21
CA MET A 61 -7.14 1.42 -3.97
C MET A 61 -6.81 2.57 -4.91
N GLY A 62 -7.07 2.41 -6.21
CA GLY A 62 -6.84 3.47 -7.20
C GLY A 62 -7.71 4.70 -6.92
N LEU A 63 -9.01 4.51 -6.70
CA LEU A 63 -9.94 5.61 -6.43
C LEU A 63 -9.59 6.36 -5.14
N THR A 64 -9.39 5.63 -4.04
CA THR A 64 -9.04 6.21 -2.74
C THR A 64 -7.73 6.98 -2.81
N LEU A 65 -6.67 6.39 -3.39
CA LEU A 65 -5.39 7.08 -3.52
C LEU A 65 -5.51 8.34 -4.38
N ALA A 66 -6.18 8.24 -5.53
CA ALA A 66 -6.42 9.38 -6.42
C ALA A 66 -7.18 10.50 -5.69
N SER A 67 -8.26 10.17 -4.97
CA SER A 67 -9.02 11.15 -4.18
C SER A 67 -8.17 11.80 -3.07
N LEU A 68 -7.36 11.02 -2.35
CA LEU A 68 -6.49 11.54 -1.28
C LEU A 68 -5.42 12.49 -1.84
N VAL A 69 -4.82 12.17 -2.99
CA VAL A 69 -3.79 13.00 -3.63
C VAL A 69 -4.40 14.24 -4.29
N GLN A 70 -5.55 14.09 -4.96
CA GLN A 70 -6.24 15.17 -5.66
C GLN A 70 -6.81 16.21 -4.70
N CYS A 71 -7.39 15.78 -3.58
CA CYS A 71 -8.14 16.66 -2.69
C CYS A 71 -7.28 17.23 -1.55
N PHE A 72 -6.11 16.68 -1.25
CA PHE A 72 -5.34 17.08 -0.07
C PHE A 72 -3.86 17.32 -0.36
N GLU A 73 -3.28 18.28 0.37
CA GLU A 73 -1.85 18.40 0.61
C GLU A 73 -1.52 17.67 1.90
N TRP A 74 -0.43 16.91 1.91
CA TRP A 74 -0.05 16.02 3.01
C TRP A 74 1.27 16.47 3.61
N GLU A 75 1.31 16.55 4.94
CA GLU A 75 2.50 16.89 5.70
C GLU A 75 2.73 15.89 6.83
N ARG A 76 4.00 15.66 7.17
CA ARG A 76 4.36 14.84 8.33
C ARG A 76 4.09 15.63 9.60
N VAL A 77 3.65 14.91 10.64
CA VAL A 77 3.46 15.50 11.98
C VAL A 77 4.77 15.97 12.62
N SER A 78 5.92 15.45 12.18
CA SER A 78 7.24 15.85 12.64
C SER A 78 8.30 15.66 11.54
N ILE A 79 9.49 16.22 11.77
CA ILE A 79 10.65 16.06 10.86
C ILE A 79 11.32 14.68 10.97
N GLU A 80 10.96 13.88 11.97
CA GLU A 80 11.52 12.55 12.20
C GLU A 80 11.10 11.57 11.10
N GLN A 81 11.96 10.59 10.81
CA GLN A 81 11.62 9.54 9.85
C GLN A 81 10.45 8.70 10.37
N ILE A 82 9.57 8.30 9.44
CA ILE A 82 8.45 7.43 9.77
C ILE A 82 8.97 6.02 10.02
N ASP A 83 8.69 5.47 11.20
CA ASP A 83 9.00 4.07 11.50
C ASP A 83 8.16 3.12 10.63
N MET A 84 8.82 2.39 9.73
CA MET A 84 8.17 1.43 8.81
C MET A 84 8.20 -0.01 9.34
N ARG A 85 8.66 -0.25 10.57
CA ARG A 85 8.67 -1.60 11.16
C ARG A 85 7.26 -2.16 11.27
N GLU A 86 7.15 -3.45 11.08
CA GLU A 86 5.91 -4.21 11.18
C GLU A 86 5.58 -4.51 12.65
N GLY A 87 4.30 -4.41 12.99
CA GLY A 87 3.72 -4.81 14.25
C GLY A 87 3.37 -6.30 14.26
N LYS A 88 2.78 -6.76 15.37
CA LYS A 88 2.37 -8.16 15.51
C LYS A 88 1.04 -8.41 14.81
N GLY A 89 0.91 -9.54 14.12
CA GLY A 89 -0.36 -10.02 13.56
C GLY A 89 -0.23 -10.60 12.15
N VAL A 90 -1.27 -11.32 11.71
CA VAL A 90 -1.30 -11.98 10.39
C VAL A 90 -1.32 -10.98 9.23
N THR A 91 -1.84 -9.77 9.45
CA THR A 91 -1.94 -8.71 8.44
C THR A 91 -0.73 -7.78 8.39
N MET A 92 0.31 -8.03 9.21
CA MET A 92 1.52 -7.20 9.31
C MET A 92 1.21 -5.69 9.39
N PRO A 93 0.43 -5.25 10.41
CA PRO A 93 0.13 -3.83 10.57
C PRO A 93 1.41 -3.03 10.81
N LYS A 94 1.38 -1.71 10.65
CA LYS A 94 2.52 -0.86 11.07
C LYS A 94 2.67 -0.93 12.59
N LYS A 95 3.91 -1.03 13.09
CA LYS A 95 4.19 -1.12 14.54
C LYS A 95 3.61 0.08 15.28
N GLU A 96 3.93 1.26 14.78
CA GLU A 96 3.33 2.52 15.20
C GLU A 96 2.35 2.97 14.11
N PRO A 97 1.09 3.32 14.41
CA PRO A 97 0.15 3.82 13.39
C PRO A 97 0.69 5.05 12.66
N LEU A 98 0.41 5.17 11.35
CA LEU A 98 0.79 6.36 10.58
C LEU A 98 -0.08 7.54 11.01
N ARG A 99 0.56 8.67 11.34
CA ARG A 99 -0.11 9.95 11.57
C ARG A 99 0.42 10.95 10.54
N ALA A 100 -0.49 11.70 9.92
CA ALA A 100 -0.17 12.75 8.96
C ALA A 100 -1.15 13.91 9.14
N MET A 101 -0.69 15.11 8.80
CA MET A 101 -1.56 16.28 8.66
C MET A 101 -2.02 16.35 7.21
N CYS A 102 -3.28 16.73 7.00
CA CYS A 102 -3.79 16.98 5.66
C CYS A 102 -4.52 18.31 5.61
N ARG A 103 -4.35 19.02 4.48
CA ARG A 103 -5.04 20.27 4.19
C ARG A 103 -5.80 20.11 2.89
N ALA A 104 -7.08 20.44 2.87
CA ALA A 104 -7.87 20.41 1.65
C ALA A 104 -7.29 21.39 0.60
N ARG A 105 -7.09 20.89 -0.62
CA ARG A 105 -6.71 21.71 -1.76
C ARG A 105 -7.91 22.51 -2.23
N VAL A 106 -7.68 23.78 -2.57
CA VAL A 106 -8.69 24.58 -3.26
C VAL A 106 -8.69 24.14 -4.71
N LEU A 107 -9.66 23.31 -5.10
CA LEU A 107 -9.87 22.97 -6.50
C LEU A 107 -10.32 24.24 -7.22
N ALA A 108 -9.56 24.68 -8.23
CA ALA A 108 -9.91 25.84 -9.04
C ALA A 108 -11.27 25.60 -9.71
N GLY A 109 -12.32 26.17 -9.12
CA GLY A 109 -13.71 25.91 -9.51
C GLY A 109 -14.77 26.32 -8.50
N ASN A 110 -14.44 26.54 -7.22
CA ASN A 110 -15.37 27.12 -6.25
C ASN A 110 -14.71 28.21 -5.41
N THR A 111 -14.77 29.45 -5.89
CA THR A 111 -14.66 30.65 -5.06
C THR A 111 -15.85 30.68 -4.11
N ASN A 112 -15.65 30.21 -2.86
CA ASN A 112 -16.37 30.56 -1.61
C ASN A 112 -16.50 29.35 -0.66
N VAL A 113 -15.38 28.82 -0.16
CA VAL A 113 -15.41 28.10 1.12
C VAL A 113 -14.85 29.06 2.17
N ARG A 114 -15.75 29.55 3.03
CA ARG A 114 -15.46 30.44 4.16
C ARG A 114 -14.27 29.90 4.96
N LYS A 115 -13.30 30.76 5.23
CA LYS A 115 -12.14 30.51 6.10
C LYS A 115 -12.49 30.67 7.58
N ASP A 116 -13.72 30.37 7.99
CA ASP A 116 -14.18 30.64 9.35
C ASP A 116 -14.47 29.32 10.06
N PHE A 117 -13.43 28.55 10.39
CA PHE A 117 -13.39 27.58 11.49
C PHE A 117 -11.96 27.05 11.64
N LEU A 118 -11.05 27.93 12.08
CA LEU A 118 -9.96 27.65 13.00
C LEU A 118 -9.77 28.90 13.86
#